data_AF-A0A7C7YEV2-F1
#
_entry.id   AF-A0A7C7YEV2-F1
#
_cell.length_a   1.000
_cell.length_b   1.000
_cell.length_c   1.000
_cell.angle_alpha   90.00
_cell.angle_beta   90.00
_cell.angle_gamma   90.00
#
_symmetry.space_group_name_H-M   'P 1'
#
loop_
_entity.id
_entity.type
_entity.pdbx_description
1 polymer ?
#
loop_
_entity_poly.entity_id
_entity_poly.type
_entity_poly.pdbx_seq_one_letter_code
_entity_poly.pdbx_strand_id
1 'polypeptide(L)'
;MIAVSVQAWSAWSPGIEGEEAWRQWACDPKPLERDGSPKVNFVPAMLRRRCDQLSRMMLYVTNESAEATGAMFALNPFSGPALIAMVLAIINLVWVATKFKETLPSANRGNTPNTRSLNPFKRLSSLKFPGVVRINFIYLLYLVA
;
A
#
# COMPACT_ATOMS: atom_id res chain seq x y z
N MET A 1 24.35 19.65 23.35
CA MET A 1 25.16 18.78 22.47
C MET A 1 24.28 17.59 22.11
N ILE A 2 23.98 17.37 20.82
CA ILE A 2 23.11 16.26 20.39
C ILE A 2 24.02 15.10 20.00
N ALA A 3 23.85 13.94 20.64
CA ALA A 3 24.51 12.71 20.26
C ALA A 3 23.53 11.86 19.43
N VAL A 4 23.95 11.48 18.23
CA VAL A 4 23.20 10.59 17.34
C VAL A 4 24.09 9.42 16.91
N SER A 5 23.46 8.27 16.68
CA SER A 5 24.11 7.08 16.14
C SER A 5 23.44 6.71 14.81
N VAL A 6 24.25 6.46 13.79
CA VAL A 6 23.76 6.03 12.46
C VAL A 6 23.71 4.52 12.46
N GLN A 7 22.50 3.95 12.41
CA GLN A 7 22.31 2.50 12.43
C GLN A 7 22.49 1.85 11.07
N ALA A 8 22.12 2.55 10.00
CA ALA A 8 22.23 2.08 8.62
C ALA A 8 22.42 3.27 7.67
N TRP A 9 23.02 3.01 6.52
CA TRP A 9 23.18 3.98 5.44
C TRP A 9 23.06 3.29 4.08
N SER A 10 22.67 4.07 3.07
CA SER A 10 22.74 3.66 1.67
C SER A 10 22.94 4.93 0.83
N ALA A 11 23.54 4.78 -0.35
CA ALA A 11 23.79 5.84 -1.30
C ALA A 11 23.69 5.32 -2.73
N TRP A 12 23.46 6.21 -3.69
CA TRP A 12 23.40 5.87 -5.10
C TRP A 12 24.08 6.94 -5.94
N SER A 13 24.85 6.50 -6.95
CA SER A 13 25.45 7.34 -7.98
C SER A 13 25.55 6.53 -9.28
N PRO A 14 25.49 7.15 -10.47
CA PRO A 14 25.71 6.43 -11.72
C PRO A 14 27.07 5.71 -11.69
N GLY A 15 27.05 4.40 -11.98
CA GLY A 15 28.26 3.56 -11.96
C GLY A 15 28.69 3.06 -10.58
N ILE A 16 28.09 3.54 -9.47
CA ILE A 16 28.39 3.09 -8.10
C ILE A 16 27.08 2.77 -7.37
N GLU A 17 26.77 1.48 -7.32
CA GLU A 17 25.57 0.95 -6.67
C GLU A 17 25.98 -0.11 -5.63
N GLY A 18 25.31 -0.11 -4.49
CA GLY A 18 25.55 -1.06 -3.40
C GLY A 18 26.69 -0.65 -2.46
N GLU A 19 26.65 -1.20 -1.23
CA GLU A 19 27.53 -0.81 -0.14
C GLU A 19 29.02 -1.05 -0.44
N GLU A 20 29.34 -2.18 -1.06
CA GLU A 20 30.72 -2.59 -1.35
C GLU A 20 31.40 -1.65 -2.36
N ALA A 21 30.68 -1.24 -3.42
CA ALA A 21 31.20 -0.30 -4.41
C ALA A 21 31.47 1.08 -3.78
N TRP A 22 30.61 1.52 -2.86
CA TRP A 22 30.82 2.75 -2.09
C TRP A 22 31.99 2.66 -1.12
N ARG A 23 32.21 1.50 -0.47
CA ARG A 23 33.39 1.27 0.38
C ARG A 23 34.68 1.33 -0.43
N GLN A 24 34.70 0.73 -1.61
CA GLN A 24 35.87 0.76 -2.51
C GLN A 24 36.14 2.18 -3.02
N TRP A 25 35.11 2.92 -3.41
CA TRP A 25 35.24 4.33 -3.79
C TRP A 25 35.73 5.20 -2.63
N ALA A 26 35.31 4.93 -1.39
CA ALA A 26 35.80 5.65 -0.23
C ALA A 26 37.30 5.43 0.04
N CYS A 27 37.85 4.29 -0.39
CA CYS A 27 39.29 4.01 -0.33
C CYS A 27 40.09 4.68 -1.46
N ASP A 28 39.53 4.86 -2.66
CA ASP A 28 40.16 5.50 -3.82
C ASP A 28 39.15 6.42 -4.55
N PRO A 29 38.95 7.67 -4.07
CA PRO A 29 37.87 8.53 -4.53
C PRO A 29 38.14 9.05 -5.94
N LYS A 30 37.27 8.65 -6.87
CA LYS A 30 37.26 9.11 -8.27
C LYS A 30 36.06 10.03 -8.54
N PRO A 31 36.15 10.92 -9.54
CA PRO A 31 35.01 11.74 -9.94
C PRO A 31 33.78 10.88 -10.26
N LEU A 32 32.65 11.22 -9.65
CA LEU A 32 31.39 10.52 -9.88
C LEU A 32 30.78 10.93 -11.23
N GLU A 33 30.18 9.96 -11.91
CA GLU A 33 29.41 10.21 -13.12
C GLU A 33 28.12 10.98 -12.80
N ARG A 34 27.71 11.85 -13.72
CA ARG A 34 26.54 12.73 -13.54
C ARG A 34 25.27 12.18 -14.19
N ASP A 35 25.43 11.32 -15.20
CA ASP A 35 24.33 10.87 -16.03
C ASP A 35 23.90 9.46 -15.66
N GLY A 36 22.67 9.34 -15.16
CA GLY A 36 22.07 8.05 -14.83
C GLY A 36 20.81 8.19 -13.98
N SER A 37 20.01 7.12 -13.93
CA SER A 37 18.87 7.02 -13.01
C SER A 37 18.84 5.61 -12.42
N PRO A 38 18.57 5.46 -11.11
CA PRO A 38 18.49 4.16 -10.48
C PRO A 38 17.32 3.35 -11.01
N LYS A 39 17.50 2.03 -11.03
CA LYS A 39 16.46 1.07 -11.42
C LYS A 39 15.52 0.77 -10.25
N VAL A 40 14.45 1.54 -10.12
CA VAL A 40 13.43 1.37 -9.06
C VAL A 40 12.36 0.33 -9.38
N ASN A 41 12.72 -0.90 -9.75
CA ASN A 41 11.78 -1.91 -10.25
C ASN A 41 10.71 -2.37 -9.25
N PHE A 42 10.93 -2.18 -7.95
CA PHE A 42 9.94 -2.45 -6.88
C PHE A 42 8.74 -1.47 -6.94
N VAL A 43 8.88 -0.35 -7.65
CA VAL A 43 7.80 0.62 -7.85
C VAL A 43 6.98 0.23 -9.09
N PRO A 44 5.63 0.15 -8.98
CA PRO A 44 4.76 -0.11 -10.13
C PRO A 44 5.03 0.84 -11.32
N ALA A 45 4.92 0.32 -12.54
CA ALA A 45 5.33 1.04 -13.76
C ALA A 45 4.64 2.41 -13.93
N MET A 46 3.34 2.53 -13.61
CA MET A 46 2.62 3.80 -13.68
C MET A 46 3.10 4.83 -12.65
N LEU A 47 3.49 4.40 -11.44
CA LEU A 47 4.04 5.28 -10.42
C LEU A 47 5.45 5.74 -10.82
N ARG A 48 6.28 4.83 -11.36
CA ARG A 48 7.61 5.17 -11.88
C ARG A 48 7.58 6.28 -12.92
N ARG A 49 6.61 6.27 -13.82
CA ARG A 49 6.45 7.32 -14.86
C ARG A 49 6.25 8.71 -14.26
N ARG A 50 5.75 8.82 -13.03
CA ARG A 50 5.51 10.07 -12.31
C ARG A 50 6.68 10.50 -11.41
N CYS A 51 7.68 9.64 -11.21
CA CYS A 51 8.85 9.93 -10.40
C CYS A 51 9.95 10.58 -11.25
N ASP A 52 10.36 11.79 -10.86
CA ASP A 52 11.56 12.44 -11.39
C ASP A 52 12.84 11.71 -10.94
N GLN A 53 14.00 12.19 -11.41
CA GLN A 53 15.29 11.55 -11.12
C GLN A 53 15.58 11.52 -9.60
N LEU A 54 15.37 12.62 -8.89
CA LEU A 54 15.64 12.73 -7.45
C LEU A 54 14.71 11.80 -6.65
N SER A 55 13.44 11.72 -7.03
CA SER A 55 12.47 10.80 -6.45
C SER A 55 12.92 9.35 -6.61
N ARG A 56 13.46 8.99 -7.77
CA ARG A 56 13.98 7.64 -8.01
C ARG A 56 15.23 7.36 -7.15
N MET A 57 16.13 8.32 -6.99
CA MET A 57 17.27 8.21 -6.07
C MET A 57 16.82 7.99 -4.62
N MET A 58 15.89 8.81 -4.15
CA MET A 58 15.32 8.69 -2.80
C MET A 58 14.68 7.32 -2.58
N LEU A 59 13.87 6.86 -3.54
CA LEU A 59 13.21 5.57 -3.45
C LEU A 59 14.21 4.42 -3.42
N TYR A 60 15.24 4.45 -4.27
CA TYR A 60 16.31 3.45 -4.29
C TYR A 60 17.04 3.37 -2.93
N VAL A 61 17.56 4.50 -2.45
CA VAL A 61 18.31 4.58 -1.19
C VAL A 61 17.45 4.18 0.02
N THR A 62 16.18 4.60 0.01
CA THR A 62 15.22 4.21 1.06
C THR A 62 14.97 2.71 1.04
N ASN A 63 14.82 2.09 -0.14
CA ASN A 63 14.59 0.65 -0.24
C ASN A 63 15.78 -0.15 0.30
N GLU A 64 17.01 0.19 -0.11
CA GLU A 64 18.21 -0.51 0.35
C GLU A 64 18.46 -0.34 1.85
N SER A 65 18.26 0.87 2.39
CA SER A 65 18.41 1.10 3.84
C SER A 65 17.29 0.47 4.68
N ALA A 66 16.09 0.32 4.12
CA ALA A 66 14.96 -0.32 4.79
C ALA A 66 15.14 -1.85 4.90
N GLU A 67 15.66 -2.50 3.86
CA GLU A 67 16.00 -3.93 3.90
C GLU A 67 17.02 -4.24 5.00
N ALA A 68 17.98 -3.33 5.23
CA ALA A 68 18.98 -3.45 6.30
C ALA A 68 18.39 -3.34 7.73
N THR A 69 17.21 -2.72 7.90
CA THR A 69 16.69 -2.35 9.23
C THR A 69 15.57 -3.27 9.75
N GLY A 70 15.03 -4.21 8.96
CA GLY A 70 13.89 -4.99 9.48
C GLY A 70 13.28 -6.03 8.55
N ALA A 71 14.09 -6.92 8.00
CA ALA A 71 13.60 -8.09 7.25
C ALA A 71 13.20 -9.29 8.14
N MET A 72 13.25 -9.19 9.48
CA MET A 72 12.98 -10.35 10.34
C MET A 72 11.49 -10.75 10.40
N PHE A 73 10.59 -9.83 10.05
CA PHE A 73 9.19 -10.14 9.81
C PHE A 73 8.80 -9.44 8.52
N ALA A 74 8.55 -10.21 7.45
CA ALA A 74 8.05 -9.73 6.15
C ALA A 74 6.61 -9.16 6.24
N LEU A 75 6.32 -8.41 7.28
CA LEU A 75 5.13 -7.63 7.50
C LEU A 75 5.37 -6.29 6.81
N ASN A 76 4.50 -5.95 5.86
CA ASN A 76 4.53 -4.61 5.28
C ASN A 76 4.33 -3.55 6.41
N PRO A 77 4.75 -2.29 6.20
CA PRO A 77 4.59 -1.22 7.19
C PRO A 77 3.14 -0.95 7.63
N PHE A 78 2.15 -1.58 6.99
CA PHE A 78 0.73 -1.44 7.30
C PHE A 78 0.17 -2.59 8.16
N SER A 79 0.92 -3.67 8.39
CA SER A 79 0.47 -4.85 9.14
C SER A 79 0.23 -4.57 10.63
N GLY A 80 1.05 -3.71 11.26
CA GLY A 80 0.90 -3.35 12.66
C GLY A 80 -0.47 -2.71 12.95
N PRO A 81 -0.80 -1.60 12.26
CA PRO A 81 -2.14 -1.00 12.35
C PRO A 81 -3.26 -1.96 11.94
N ALA A 82 -3.05 -2.82 10.93
CA ALA A 82 -4.05 -3.79 10.49
C ALA A 82 -4.42 -4.82 11.57
N LEU A 83 -3.43 -5.32 12.32
CA LEU A 83 -3.66 -6.26 13.42
C LEU A 83 -4.50 -5.61 14.53
N ILE A 84 -4.16 -4.38 14.90
CA ILE A 84 -4.93 -3.61 15.91
C ILE A 84 -6.38 -3.45 15.46
N ALA A 85 -6.60 -3.06 14.20
CA ALA A 85 -7.94 -2.91 13.64
C ALA A 85 -8.72 -4.25 13.64
N MET A 86 -8.06 -5.36 13.31
CA MET A 86 -8.67 -6.70 13.34
C MET A 86 -9.13 -7.08 14.75
N VAL A 87 -8.31 -6.84 15.77
CA VAL A 87 -8.65 -7.11 17.17
C VAL A 87 -9.87 -6.28 17.60
N LEU A 88 -9.87 -4.97 17.29
CA LEU A 88 -11.01 -4.10 17.60
C LEU A 88 -12.29 -4.54 16.88
N ALA A 89 -12.19 -4.99 15.63
CA ALA A 89 -13.33 -5.49 14.87
C ALA A 89 -13.92 -6.76 15.51
N ILE A 90 -13.08 -7.70 15.95
CA ILE A 90 -13.52 -8.91 16.65
C ILE A 90 -14.20 -8.54 17.98
N ILE A 91 -13.62 -7.63 18.77
CA ILE A 91 -14.21 -7.15 20.02
C ILE A 91 -15.59 -6.55 19.75
N ASN A 92 -15.70 -5.67 18.75
CA ASN A 92 -16.97 -5.06 18.37
C ASN A 92 -18.00 -6.12 17.93
N LEU A 93 -17.59 -7.11 17.13
CA LEU A 93 -18.47 -8.18 16.66
C LEU A 93 -19.00 -9.04 17.82
N VAL A 94 -18.13 -9.43 18.76
CA VAL A 94 -18.50 -10.19 19.95
C VAL A 94 -19.43 -9.37 20.85
N TRP A 95 -19.15 -8.08 21.02
CA TRP A 95 -20.01 -7.21 21.81
C TRP A 95 -21.40 -7.07 21.20
N VAL A 96 -21.49 -6.87 19.89
CA VAL A 96 -22.77 -6.84 19.18
C VAL A 96 -23.50 -8.17 19.33
N ALA A 97 -22.85 -9.30 19.09
CA ALA A 97 -23.47 -10.62 19.17
C ALA A 97 -23.97 -10.98 20.57
N THR A 98 -23.33 -10.47 21.63
CA THR A 98 -23.66 -10.83 23.02
C THR A 98 -24.58 -9.84 23.71
N LYS A 99 -24.49 -8.54 23.40
CA LYS A 99 -25.22 -7.48 24.11
C LYS A 99 -26.39 -6.91 23.31
N PHE A 100 -26.39 -7.01 21.99
CA PHE A 100 -27.57 -6.59 21.20
C PHE A 100 -28.60 -7.69 21.20
N LYS A 101 -29.68 -7.48 21.96
CA LYS A 101 -30.91 -8.26 21.81
C LYS A 101 -31.60 -7.80 20.53
N GLU A 102 -31.97 -8.76 19.70
CA GLU A 102 -32.70 -8.49 18.47
C GLU A 102 -34.03 -7.77 18.80
N THR A 103 -34.22 -6.57 18.26
CA THR A 103 -35.40 -5.74 18.52
C THR A 103 -36.61 -6.14 17.68
N LEU A 104 -36.42 -6.97 16.65
CA LEU A 104 -37.51 -7.47 15.80
C LEU A 104 -38.17 -8.69 16.48
N PRO A 105 -39.47 -8.64 16.80
CA PRO A 105 -40.20 -9.79 17.30
C PRO A 105 -40.07 -10.97 16.33
N SER A 106 -39.89 -12.18 16.86
CA SER A 106 -39.72 -13.40 16.05
C SER A 106 -40.86 -13.61 15.03
N ALA A 107 -42.08 -13.21 15.38
CA ALA A 107 -43.27 -13.25 14.52
C ALA A 107 -43.20 -12.34 13.28
N ASN A 108 -42.39 -11.27 13.32
CA ASN A 108 -42.24 -10.31 12.22
C ASN A 108 -40.98 -10.55 11.38
N ARG A 109 -40.19 -11.59 11.68
CA ARG A 109 -39.01 -11.97 10.89
C ARG A 109 -39.45 -12.45 9.51
N GLY A 110 -38.84 -11.90 8.46
CA GLY A 110 -39.16 -12.26 7.07
C GLY A 110 -40.46 -11.67 6.51
N ASN A 111 -41.32 -11.08 7.35
CA ASN A 111 -42.61 -10.52 6.95
C ASN A 111 -42.48 -9.06 6.48
N THR A 112 -41.49 -8.80 5.60
CA THR A 112 -41.25 -7.47 5.02
C THR A 112 -41.78 -7.44 3.59
N PRO A 113 -42.63 -6.47 3.21
CA PRO A 113 -43.19 -6.39 1.86
C PRO A 113 -42.14 -6.15 0.78
N ASN A 114 -40.91 -5.79 1.17
CA ASN A 114 -39.80 -5.57 0.27
C ASN A 114 -38.58 -6.35 0.79
N THR A 115 -38.46 -7.61 0.37
CA THR A 115 -37.35 -8.49 0.77
C THR A 115 -36.07 -7.99 0.12
N ARG A 116 -35.38 -7.09 0.82
CA ARG A 116 -34.16 -6.47 0.30
C ARG A 116 -33.07 -7.53 0.26
N SER A 117 -32.75 -8.02 -0.93
CA SER A 117 -31.67 -8.99 -1.18
C SER A 117 -30.40 -8.60 -0.41
N LEU A 118 -29.89 -9.54 0.38
CA LEU A 118 -28.56 -9.46 1.00
C LEU A 118 -27.45 -9.62 -0.06
N ASN A 119 -27.76 -10.19 -1.23
CA ASN A 119 -26.82 -10.32 -2.33
C ASN A 119 -26.53 -8.92 -2.93
N PRO A 120 -25.29 -8.40 -2.78
CA PRO A 120 -24.91 -7.08 -3.27
C PRO A 120 -24.93 -7.01 -4.80
N PHE A 121 -24.59 -8.08 -5.51
CA PHE A 121 -24.63 -8.14 -6.97
C PHE A 121 -26.06 -8.05 -7.52
N LYS A 122 -27.02 -8.68 -6.83
CA LYS A 122 -28.44 -8.57 -7.18
C LYS A 122 -28.99 -7.16 -6.95
N ARG A 123 -28.44 -6.41 -5.97
CA ARG A 123 -28.77 -4.98 -5.80
C ARG A 123 -28.08 -4.10 -6.84
N LEU A 124 -26.80 -4.34 -7.13
CA LEU A 124 -26.07 -3.59 -8.15
C LEU A 124 -26.73 -3.73 -9.52
N SER A 125 -27.16 -4.94 -9.88
CA SER A 125 -27.92 -5.17 -11.12
C SER A 125 -29.32 -4.54 -11.14
N SER A 126 -29.92 -4.22 -9.98
CA SER A 126 -31.18 -3.45 -9.92
C SER A 126 -30.98 -1.94 -10.19
N LEU A 127 -29.75 -1.44 -10.14
CA LEU A 127 -29.44 -0.03 -10.37
C LEU A 127 -29.23 0.22 -11.87
N LYS A 128 -30.28 0.58 -12.59
CA LYS A 128 -30.22 0.91 -14.03
C LYS A 128 -29.85 2.38 -14.24
N PHE A 129 -28.56 2.70 -14.17
CA PHE A 129 -28.03 4.04 -14.47
C PHE A 129 -27.15 4.01 -15.73
N PRO A 130 -27.73 4.06 -16.94
CA PRO A 130 -26.99 3.85 -18.19
C PRO A 130 -25.86 4.86 -18.40
N GLY A 131 -26.02 6.11 -17.95
CA GLY A 131 -24.96 7.12 -18.03
C GLY A 131 -23.77 6.83 -17.12
N VAL A 132 -24.02 6.40 -15.87
CA VAL A 132 -22.96 6.11 -14.88
C VAL A 132 -22.19 4.86 -15.27
N VAL A 133 -22.88 3.81 -15.74
CA VAL A 133 -22.23 2.58 -16.21
C VAL A 133 -21.31 2.88 -17.40
N ARG A 134 -21.77 3.70 -18.36
CA ARG A 134 -20.96 4.10 -19.51
C ARG A 134 -19.73 4.90 -19.10
N ILE A 135 -19.86 5.86 -18.19
CA ILE A 135 -18.73 6.66 -17.67
C ILE A 135 -17.73 5.75 -16.94
N ASN A 136 -18.21 4.90 -16.02
CA ASN A 136 -17.34 3.98 -15.28
C ASN A 136 -16.63 2.99 -16.21
N PHE A 137 -17.29 2.53 -17.27
CA PHE A 137 -16.69 1.62 -18.24
C PHE A 137 -15.61 2.31 -19.09
N ILE A 138 -15.87 3.54 -19.55
CA ILE A 138 -14.86 4.35 -20.25
C ILE A 138 -13.66 4.62 -19.32
N TYR A 139 -13.92 4.96 -18.05
CA TYR A 139 -12.88 5.18 -17.06
C TYR A 139 -12.07 3.91 -16.77
N LEU A 140 -12.73 2.76 -16.69
CA LEU A 140 -12.07 1.45 -16.55
C LEU A 140 -11.18 1.15 -17.76
N LEU A 141 -11.68 1.36 -18.98
CA LEU A 141 -10.89 1.18 -20.21
C LEU A 141 -9.66 2.10 -20.23
N TYR A 142 -9.84 3.37 -19.82
CA TYR A 142 -8.73 4.31 -19.67
C TYR A 142 -7.69 3.86 -18.65
N LEU A 143 -8.10 3.24 -17.53
CA LEU A 143 -7.17 2.75 -16.52
C LEU A 143 -6.40 1.48 -16.95
N VAL A 144 -6.94 0.70 -17.89
CA VAL A 144 -6.37 -0.58 -18.34
C VAL A 144 -5.55 -0.45 -19.64
N ALA A 145 -5.80 0.59 -20.44
CA ALA A 145 -5.03 0.95 -21.63
C ALA A 145 -3.69 1.63 -21.26
#